data_AF-A0A7H8NMJ8-F1
#
_entry.id   AF-A0A7H8NMJ8-F1
#
_cell.length_a   1.000
_cell.length_b   1.000
_cell.length_c   1.000
_cell.angle_alpha   90.00
_cell.angle_beta   90.00
_cell.angle_gamma   90.00
#
_symmetry.space_group_name_H-M   'P 1'
#
loop_
_entity.id
_entity.type
_entity.pdbx_description
1 polymer ?
#
loop_
_entity_poly.entity_id
_entity_poly.type
_entity_poly.pdbx_seq_one_letter_code
_entity_poly.pdbx_strand_id
1 'polypeptide(L)'
;MSARTTYPNLRRLVGESADQLPADIAERIEDVLAEPSDLLPALLARMDGRDNADGQTRQGTGLTPSQAVTLASLSRTLAGLNALIQMLHAAEAARVQGGAGQQLPPDVVEGLLLATRELARYARQQLE
;
A
#
# COMPACT_ATOMS: atom_id res chain seq x y z
N MET A 1 24.71 -26.42 2.39
CA MET A 1 23.39 -26.55 1.74
C MET A 1 22.58 -25.34 2.12
N SER A 2 22.50 -24.33 1.26
CA SER A 2 21.71 -23.12 1.55
C SER A 2 20.24 -23.46 1.39
N ALA A 3 19.45 -23.35 2.45
CA ALA A 3 18.01 -23.51 2.38
C ALA A 3 17.44 -22.45 1.43
N ARG A 4 16.72 -22.86 0.39
CA ARG A 4 15.92 -21.91 -0.40
C ARG A 4 14.78 -21.43 0.48
N THR A 5 14.86 -20.18 0.91
CA THR A 5 13.72 -19.49 1.53
C THR A 5 12.57 -19.55 0.52
N THR A 6 11.45 -20.14 0.95
CA THR A 6 10.29 -20.36 0.09
C THR A 6 9.17 -19.46 0.61
N TYR A 7 8.52 -18.72 -0.29
CA TYR A 7 7.45 -17.77 0.03
C TYR A 7 6.10 -18.35 -0.40
N PRO A 8 5.46 -19.22 0.41
CA PRO A 8 4.30 -19.99 0.00
C PRO A 8 3.05 -19.14 -0.26
N ASN A 9 2.80 -18.08 0.49
CA ASN A 9 1.62 -17.23 0.28
C ASN A 9 1.82 -16.31 -0.92
N LEU A 10 3.02 -15.78 -1.12
CA LEU A 10 3.41 -15.01 -2.30
C LEU A 10 3.33 -15.86 -3.57
N ARG A 11 3.87 -17.09 -3.56
CA ARG A 11 3.73 -18.03 -4.70
C ARG A 11 2.28 -18.40 -4.98
N ARG A 12 1.42 -18.47 -3.96
CA ARG A 12 -0.02 -18.67 -4.16
C ARG A 12 -0.67 -17.49 -4.88
N LEU A 13 -0.18 -16.27 -4.65
CA LEU A 13 -0.73 -15.04 -5.23
C LEU A 13 -0.23 -14.77 -6.66
N VAL A 14 1.07 -14.90 -6.92
CA VAL A 14 1.69 -14.49 -8.20
C VAL A 14 2.36 -15.63 -8.97
N GLY A 15 2.31 -16.86 -8.45
CA GLY A 15 2.92 -18.04 -9.09
C GLY A 15 4.44 -17.95 -9.17
N GLU A 16 5.01 -18.49 -10.25
CA GLU A 16 6.46 -18.50 -10.51
C GLU A 16 7.05 -17.09 -10.72
N SER A 17 6.22 -16.08 -10.97
CA SER A 17 6.67 -14.68 -11.07
C SER A 17 7.26 -14.15 -9.76
N ALA A 18 6.99 -14.82 -8.63
CA ALA A 18 7.62 -14.52 -7.35
C ALA A 18 9.15 -14.62 -7.41
N ASP A 19 9.70 -15.48 -8.29
CA ASP A 19 11.14 -15.71 -8.40
C ASP A 19 11.88 -14.51 -9.04
N GLN A 20 11.15 -13.53 -9.59
CA GLN A 20 11.71 -12.31 -10.18
C GLN A 20 11.87 -11.17 -9.16
N LEU A 21 11.34 -11.34 -7.95
CA LEU A 21 11.39 -10.32 -6.91
C LEU A 21 12.72 -10.38 -6.13
N PRO A 22 13.30 -9.24 -5.75
CA PRO A 22 14.35 -9.18 -4.75
C PRO A 22 13.90 -9.84 -3.43
N ALA A 23 14.82 -10.54 -2.75
CA ALA A 23 14.48 -11.36 -1.59
C ALA A 23 13.88 -10.56 -0.43
N ASP A 24 14.37 -9.33 -0.20
CA ASP A 24 13.86 -8.41 0.81
C ASP A 24 12.41 -7.96 0.53
N ILE A 25 12.05 -7.82 -0.75
CA ILE A 25 10.70 -7.49 -1.18
C ILE A 25 9.79 -8.72 -1.06
N ALA A 26 10.27 -9.89 -1.46
CA ALA A 26 9.51 -11.14 -1.38
C ALA A 26 9.18 -11.52 0.08
N GLU A 27 10.15 -11.38 0.98
CA GLU A 27 9.99 -11.62 2.43
C GLU A 27 8.95 -10.68 3.04
N ARG A 28 9.05 -9.38 2.75
CA ARG A 28 8.12 -8.39 3.29
C ARG A 28 6.69 -8.56 2.78
N ILE A 29 6.51 -9.06 1.56
CA ILE A 29 5.18 -9.37 1.03
C ILE A 29 4.64 -10.67 1.64
N GLU A 30 5.49 -11.69 1.81
CA GLU A 30 5.12 -12.94 2.46
C GLU A 30 4.60 -12.71 3.89
N ASP A 31 5.28 -11.86 4.67
CA ASP A 31 4.86 -11.51 6.03
C ASP A 31 3.46 -10.88 6.07
N VAL A 32 3.18 -9.95 5.14
CA VAL A 32 1.87 -9.30 5.01
C VAL A 32 0.78 -10.30 4.62
N LEU A 33 1.12 -11.29 3.78
CA LEU A 33 0.17 -12.32 3.35
C LEU A 33 -0.03 -13.43 4.40
N ALA A 34 0.91 -13.58 5.34
CA ALA A 34 0.86 -14.59 6.40
C ALA A 34 0.00 -14.15 7.60
N GLU A 35 -0.20 -12.84 7.80
CA GLU A 35 -1.04 -12.34 8.89
C GLU A 35 -2.55 -12.42 8.56
N PRO A 36 -3.39 -13.00 9.45
CA PRO A 36 -4.84 -12.98 9.30
C PRO A 36 -5.37 -11.55 9.32
N SER A 37 -6.12 -11.18 8.29
CA SER A 37 -6.52 -9.80 8.04
C SER A 37 -7.51 -9.23 9.06
N ASP A 38 -7.04 -8.34 9.93
CA ASP A 38 -7.72 -7.08 10.21
C ASP A 38 -7.12 -6.01 9.28
N LEU A 39 -7.36 -6.21 7.98
CA LEU A 39 -6.78 -5.40 6.89
C LEU A 39 -7.06 -3.91 7.06
N LEU A 40 -8.22 -3.56 7.62
CA LEU A 40 -8.63 -2.17 7.77
C LEU A 40 -7.80 -1.43 8.85
N PRO A 41 -7.66 -1.94 10.10
CA PRO A 41 -6.72 -1.38 11.07
C PRO A 41 -5.27 -1.29 10.58
N ALA A 42 -4.76 -2.32 9.90
CA ALA A 42 -3.40 -2.31 9.36
C ALA A 42 -3.21 -1.27 8.25
N LEU A 43 -4.20 -1.13 7.35
CA LEU A 43 -4.21 -0.07 6.33
C LEU A 43 -4.31 1.33 6.96
N LEU A 44 -5.12 1.49 8.01
CA LEU A 44 -5.26 2.75 8.74
C LEU A 44 -3.98 3.13 9.50
N ALA A 45 -3.29 2.17 10.11
CA ALA A 45 -2.00 2.38 10.78
C ALA A 45 -0.91 2.83 9.79
N ARG A 46 -0.89 2.21 8.60
CA ARG A 46 -0.06 2.63 7.46
C ARG A 46 -0.41 4.03 6.96
N MET A 47 -1.71 4.36 6.89
CA MET A 47 -2.19 5.68 6.50
C MET A 47 -1.84 6.79 7.51
N ASP A 48 -1.77 6.46 8.80
CA ASP A 48 -1.36 7.41 9.84
C ASP A 48 0.17 7.64 9.88
N GLY A 49 0.96 6.95 9.06
CA GLY A 49 2.41 7.11 9.02
C GLY A 49 3.13 6.61 10.28
N ARG A 50 2.48 5.71 11.06
CA ARG A 50 3.03 5.17 12.33
C ARG A 50 3.92 3.94 12.15
N ASP A 51 4.07 3.45 10.93
CA ASP A 51 4.92 2.30 10.62
C ASP A 51 6.41 2.70 10.59
N ASN A 52 7.01 2.70 11.76
CA ASN A 52 8.22 1.90 11.94
C ASN A 52 7.79 0.63 12.68
N ALA A 53 8.42 -0.52 12.38
CA ALA A 53 8.08 -1.84 12.94
C ALA A 53 8.06 -1.92 14.50
N ASP A 54 8.51 -0.87 15.20
CA ASP A 54 8.57 -0.80 16.67
C ASP A 54 7.44 0.03 17.31
N GLY A 55 6.47 0.55 16.54
CA GLY A 55 5.37 1.36 17.08
C GLY A 55 5.80 2.71 17.69
N GLN A 56 7.06 3.10 17.50
CA GLN A 56 7.58 4.38 17.98
C GLN A 56 7.29 5.47 16.96
N THR A 57 6.69 6.58 17.42
CA THR A 57 6.81 7.87 16.72
C THR A 57 8.29 8.08 16.45
N ARG A 58 8.66 8.38 15.20
CA ARG A 58 10.05 8.55 14.76
C ARG A 58 10.69 9.72 15.52
N GLN A 59 11.11 9.49 16.76
CA GLN A 59 11.84 10.44 17.59
C GLN A 59 13.29 10.37 17.13
N GLY A 60 13.72 11.36 16.35
CA GLY A 60 15.14 11.47 16.02
C GLY A 60 15.49 12.05 14.64
N THR A 61 14.60 12.76 13.96
CA THR A 61 14.92 13.25 12.61
C THR A 61 15.62 14.63 12.57
N GLY A 62 15.88 15.28 13.72
CA GLY A 62 16.48 16.63 13.73
C GLY A 62 15.64 17.69 12.99
N LEU A 63 14.39 17.35 12.67
CA LEU A 63 13.46 18.20 11.94
C LEU A 63 12.88 19.25 12.87
N THR A 64 12.63 20.44 12.33
CA THR A 64 11.79 21.42 13.00
C THR A 64 10.36 20.88 13.14
N PRO A 65 9.57 21.36 14.11
CA PRO A 65 8.16 20.97 14.24
C PRO A 65 7.36 21.15 12.93
N SER A 66 7.62 22.21 12.16
CA SER A 66 6.99 22.43 10.86
C SER A 66 7.36 21.36 9.83
N GLN A 67 8.64 20.98 9.74
CA GLN A 67 9.10 19.92 8.86
C GLN A 67 8.53 18.54 9.24
N ALA A 68 8.39 18.27 10.54
CA ALA A 68 7.78 17.04 11.04
C ALA A 68 6.29 16.94 10.65
N VAL A 69 5.54 18.05 10.75
CA VAL A 69 4.14 18.11 10.31
C VAL A 69 4.03 17.93 8.80
N THR A 70 4.86 18.60 8.00
CA THR A 70 4.86 18.44 6.54
C THR A 70 5.17 17.00 6.15
N LEU A 71 6.18 16.38 6.77
CA LEU A 71 6.54 14.98 6.49
C LEU A 71 5.43 14.00 6.88
N ALA A 72 4.76 14.21 8.01
CA ALA A 72 3.64 13.37 8.43
C ALA A 72 2.44 13.51 7.47
N SER A 73 2.12 14.74 7.05
CA SER A 73 1.06 15.02 6.09
C SER A 73 1.35 14.41 4.72
N LEU A 74 2.59 14.50 4.24
CA LEU A 74 3.02 13.88 3.00
C LEU A 74 2.96 12.35 3.10
N SER A 75 3.43 11.77 4.20
CA SER A 75 3.39 10.32 4.44
C SER A 75 1.95 9.80 4.41
N ARG A 76 1.02 10.50 5.07
CA ARG A 76 -0.41 10.19 5.03
C ARG A 76 -1.00 10.30 3.62
N THR A 77 -0.61 11.33 2.87
CA THR A 77 -1.08 11.53 1.49
C THR A 77 -0.60 10.41 0.57
N LEU A 78 0.67 10.01 0.69
CA LEU A 78 1.26 8.90 -0.07
C LEU A 78 0.61 7.56 0.28
N ALA A 79 0.29 7.33 1.56
CA ALA A 79 -0.41 6.13 1.97
C ALA A 79 -1.85 6.09 1.42
N GLY A 80 -2.56 7.22 1.41
CA GLY A 80 -3.87 7.34 0.77
C GLY A 80 -3.83 7.07 -0.74
N LEU A 81 -2.81 7.59 -1.43
CA LEU A 81 -2.57 7.29 -2.85
C LEU A 81 -2.34 5.79 -3.08
N ASN A 82 -1.52 5.16 -2.25
CA ASN A 82 -1.24 3.73 -2.35
C ASN A 82 -2.49 2.88 -2.12
N ALA A 83 -3.38 3.28 -1.21
CA ALA A 83 -4.66 2.60 -1.00
C ALA A 83 -5.58 2.71 -2.24
N LEU A 84 -5.70 3.90 -2.83
CA LEU A 84 -6.50 4.09 -4.04
C LEU A 84 -5.97 3.30 -5.24
N ILE A 85 -4.66 3.24 -5.42
CA ILE A 85 -4.02 2.43 -6.48
C ILE A 85 -4.35 0.95 -6.29
N GLN A 86 -4.30 0.43 -5.06
CA GLN A 86 -4.68 -0.96 -4.78
C GLN A 86 -6.16 -1.23 -5.08
N MET A 87 -7.06 -0.30 -4.73
CA MET A 87 -8.49 -0.43 -5.06
C MET A 87 -8.73 -0.44 -6.58
N LEU A 88 -8.06 0.44 -7.32
CA LEU A 88 -8.13 0.48 -8.78
C LEU A 88 -7.58 -0.81 -9.42
N HIS A 89 -6.49 -1.35 -8.87
CA HIS A 89 -5.92 -2.62 -9.32
C HIS A 89 -6.89 -3.79 -9.07
N ALA A 90 -7.50 -3.85 -7.88
CA ALA A 90 -8.50 -4.86 -7.54
C ALA A 90 -9.74 -4.75 -8.44
N ALA A 91 -10.19 -3.51 -8.74
CA ALA A 91 -11.29 -3.26 -9.66
C ALA A 91 -10.98 -3.78 -11.06
N GLU A 92 -9.76 -3.56 -11.56
CA GLU A 92 -9.33 -4.07 -12.86
C GLU A 92 -9.22 -5.60 -12.88
N ALA A 93 -8.67 -6.21 -11.83
CA ALA A 93 -8.61 -7.66 -11.69
C ALA A 93 -10.03 -8.28 -11.70
N ALA A 94 -10.97 -7.68 -10.97
CA ALA A 94 -12.37 -8.10 -10.96
C ALA A 94 -13.06 -7.88 -12.31
N ARG A 95 -12.70 -6.83 -13.06
CA ARG A 95 -13.21 -6.60 -14.42
C ARG A 95 -12.73 -7.66 -15.41
N VAL A 96 -11.47 -8.08 -15.32
CA VAL A 96 -10.85 -9.06 -16.23
C VAL A 96 -11.25 -10.50 -15.88
N GLN A 97 -11.27 -10.83 -14.58
CA GLN A 97 -11.35 -12.22 -14.10
C GLN A 97 -12.67 -12.54 -13.37
N GLY A 98 -13.41 -11.51 -12.95
CA GLY A 98 -14.63 -11.66 -12.16
C GLY A 98 -15.92 -11.67 -13.00
N GLY A 99 -17.00 -12.13 -12.38
CA GLY A 99 -18.35 -12.04 -12.94
C GLY A 99 -18.96 -10.65 -12.78
N ALA A 100 -20.08 -10.38 -13.46
CA ALA A 100 -20.75 -9.07 -13.47
C ALA A 100 -21.10 -8.52 -12.06
N GLY A 101 -21.35 -9.40 -11.08
CA GLY A 101 -21.62 -9.00 -9.69
C GLY A 101 -20.38 -8.65 -8.85
N GLN A 102 -19.18 -8.83 -9.40
CA GLN A 102 -17.90 -8.56 -8.71
C GLN A 102 -17.22 -7.28 -9.23
N GLN A 103 -17.76 -6.69 -10.28
CA GLN A 103 -17.20 -5.48 -10.89
C GLN A 103 -17.68 -4.23 -10.14
N LEU A 104 -16.80 -3.25 -9.98
CA LEU A 104 -17.20 -1.95 -9.50
C LEU A 104 -18.02 -1.21 -10.57
N PRO A 105 -19.07 -0.46 -10.18
CA PRO A 105 -19.77 0.43 -11.09
C PRO A 105 -18.82 1.45 -11.76
N PRO A 106 -19.03 1.82 -13.04
CA PRO A 106 -18.13 2.73 -13.76
C PRO A 106 -17.94 4.09 -13.07
N ASP A 107 -18.99 4.64 -12.47
CA ASP A 107 -18.97 5.89 -11.70
C ASP A 107 -18.12 5.79 -10.43
N VAL A 108 -18.08 4.62 -9.78
CA VAL A 108 -17.19 4.37 -8.64
C VAL A 108 -15.73 4.35 -9.10
N VAL A 109 -15.43 3.72 -10.24
CA VAL A 109 -14.08 3.69 -10.80
C VAL A 109 -13.62 5.10 -11.19
N GLU A 110 -14.50 5.90 -11.80
CA GLU A 110 -14.21 7.30 -12.13
C GLU A 110 -13.94 8.14 -10.87
N GLY A 111 -14.73 7.95 -9.81
CA GLY A 111 -14.52 8.58 -8.51
C GLY A 111 -13.16 8.23 -7.89
N LEU A 112 -12.74 6.97 -7.97
CA LEU A 112 -11.43 6.53 -7.48
C LEU A 112 -10.27 7.14 -8.28
N LEU A 113 -10.40 7.25 -9.60
CA LEU A 113 -9.42 7.90 -10.48
C LEU A 113 -9.29 9.40 -10.17
N LEU A 114 -10.43 10.09 -9.99
CA LEU A 114 -10.46 11.50 -9.60
C LEU A 114 -9.81 11.71 -8.22
N ALA A 115 -10.17 10.89 -7.23
CA ALA A 115 -9.58 10.96 -5.90
C ALA A 115 -8.05 10.74 -5.94
N THR A 116 -7.58 9.81 -6.76
CA THR A 116 -6.14 9.55 -6.95
C THR A 116 -5.44 10.79 -7.51
N ARG A 117 -6.01 11.40 -8.54
CA ARG A 117 -5.48 12.64 -9.14
C ARG A 117 -5.41 13.78 -8.13
N GLU A 118 -6.48 14.02 -7.38
CA GLU A 118 -6.54 15.13 -6.42
C GLU A 118 -5.59 14.92 -5.23
N LEU A 119 -5.44 13.69 -4.73
CA LEU A 119 -4.44 13.39 -3.70
C LEU A 119 -3.01 13.54 -4.23
N ALA A 120 -2.73 13.17 -5.48
CA ALA A 120 -1.42 13.37 -6.10
C ALA A 120 -1.10 14.87 -6.26
N ARG A 121 -2.09 15.67 -6.65
CA ARG A 121 -1.97 17.13 -6.69
C ARG A 121 -1.69 17.70 -5.30
N TYR A 122 -2.42 17.23 -4.28
CA TYR A 122 -2.22 17.67 -2.90
C TYR A 122 -0.85 17.27 -2.34
N ALA A 123 -0.33 16.07 -2.67
CA ALA A 123 1.02 15.66 -2.30
C ALA A 123 2.08 16.59 -2.90
N ARG A 124 1.92 16.94 -4.19
CA ARG A 124 2.84 17.84 -4.88
C ARG A 124 2.85 19.24 -4.27
N GLN A 125 1.70 19.78 -3.91
CA GLN A 125 1.58 21.10 -3.26
C GLN A 125 2.29 21.18 -1.90
N GLN A 126 2.51 20.04 -1.22
CA GLN A 126 3.24 20.00 0.05
C GLN A 126 4.77 19.98 -0.13
N LEU A 127 5.25 19.81 -1.36
CA LEU A 127 6.68 19.81 -1.72
C LEU A 127 7.15 21.15 -2.29
N GLU A 128 6.21 22.06 -2.59
CA GLU A 128 6.43 23.42 -3.12
C GLU A 128 6.50 24.43 -1.96
#